data_AF-D8PNT5-F1
#
_entry.id   AF-D8PNT5-F1
#
_cell.length_a   1.000
_cell.length_b   1.000
_cell.length_c   1.000
_cell.angle_alpha   90.00
_cell.angle_beta   90.00
_cell.angle_gamma   90.00
#
_symmetry.space_group_name_H-M   'P 1'
#
loop_
_entity.id
_entity.type
_entity.pdbx_description
1 polymer ?
#
loop_
_entity_poly.entity_id
_entity_poly.type
_entity_poly.pdbx_seq_one_letter_code
_entity_poly.pdbx_strand_id
1 'polypeptide(L)'
;MQFKLTVATLLFSGLLGLVAAQRECGETAWDVSAQNTPECSADDYECLCTNGNFLAFWGHAQMNCEDHEAADAVKEERCAPYTTN
;
A
#
# COMPACT_ATOMS: atom_id res chain seq x y z
N MET A 1 12.22 36.65 25.37
CA MET A 1 12.88 35.36 25.68
C MET A 1 12.24 34.29 24.81
N GLN A 2 13.08 33.55 24.09
CA GLN A 2 12.75 32.74 22.91
C GLN A 2 11.90 31.50 23.18
N PHE A 3 10.96 31.26 22.25
CA PHE A 3 10.62 30.00 21.59
C PHE A 3 11.00 28.71 22.31
N LYS A 4 10.08 28.19 23.11
CA LYS A 4 10.07 26.79 23.54
C LYS A 4 8.78 26.12 23.09
N LEU A 5 8.52 25.99 21.78
CA LEU A 5 7.38 25.19 21.31
C LEU A 5 7.46 24.84 19.80
N THR A 6 8.57 24.25 19.34
CA THR A 6 8.69 23.94 17.89
C THR A 6 9.47 22.66 17.55
N VAL A 7 9.71 21.77 18.52
CA VAL A 7 10.42 20.51 18.23
C VAL A 7 9.49 19.29 18.21
N ALA A 8 8.43 19.28 19.02
CA ALA A 8 7.50 18.13 19.08
C ALA A 8 6.56 18.03 17.87
N THR A 9 6.19 19.15 17.24
CA THR A 9 5.26 19.16 16.10
C THR A 9 5.92 18.73 14.79
N LEU A 10 7.24 18.90 14.63
CA LEU A 10 7.95 18.51 13.41
C LEU A 10 8.19 16.99 13.35
N LEU A 11 8.26 16.31 14.49
CA LEU A 11 8.40 14.86 14.54
C LEU A 11 7.07 14.15 14.22
N PHE A 12 5.93 14.74 14.58
CA PHE A 12 4.61 14.22 14.19
C PHE A 12 4.30 14.46 12.71
N SER A 13 4.65 15.63 12.16
CA SER A 13 4.47 15.91 10.73
C SER A 13 5.40 15.10 9.82
N GLY A 14 6.61 14.78 10.28
CA GLY A 14 7.55 13.92 9.54
C GLY A 14 7.08 12.46 9.48
N LEU A 15 6.52 11.94 10.57
CA LEU A 15 5.97 10.58 10.63
C LEU A 15 4.71 10.44 9.76
N LEU A 16 3.81 11.43 9.79
CA LEU A 16 2.60 11.45 8.96
C LEU A 16 2.92 11.57 7.46
N GLY A 17 3.92 12.36 7.08
CA GLY A 17 4.38 12.47 5.69
C GLY A 17 5.00 11.17 5.17
N LEU A 18 5.75 10.46 6.03
CA LEU A 18 6.33 9.18 5.69
C LEU A 18 5.24 8.11 5.49
N VAL A 19 4.26 8.03 6.40
CA VAL A 19 3.14 7.07 6.29
C VAL A 19 2.28 7.35 5.05
N ALA A 20 2.08 8.61 4.68
CA ALA A 20 1.35 8.96 3.46
C ALA A 20 2.08 8.51 2.18
N ALA A 21 3.40 8.76 2.09
CA ALA A 21 4.20 8.35 0.93
C ALA A 21 4.27 6.82 0.77
N GLN A 22 4.33 6.07 1.88
CA GLN A 22 4.33 4.61 1.80
C GLN A 22 2.95 4.04 1.41
N ARG A 23 1.87 4.67 1.86
CA ARG A 23 0.51 4.32 1.42
C ARG A 23 0.35 4.56 -0.09
N GLU A 24 0.83 5.69 -0.62
CA GLU A 24 0.84 5.98 -2.05
C GLU A 24 1.63 4.94 -2.88
N CYS A 25 2.72 4.40 -2.33
CA CYS A 25 3.44 3.31 -2.98
C CYS A 25 2.62 2.02 -3.05
N GLY A 26 1.94 1.64 -1.96
CA GLY A 26 1.02 0.49 -1.94
C GLY A 26 -0.14 0.64 -2.94
N GLU A 27 -0.68 1.85 -3.08
CA GLU A 27 -1.70 2.19 -4.07
C GLU A 27 -1.17 2.03 -5.51
N THR A 28 0.04 2.52 -5.78
CA THR A 28 0.68 2.37 -7.10
C THR A 28 0.97 0.90 -7.41
N ALA A 29 1.46 0.15 -6.42
CA ALA A 29 1.73 -1.28 -6.55
C ALA A 29 0.44 -2.06 -6.84
N TRP A 30 -0.67 -1.67 -6.21
CA TRP A 30 -1.99 -2.20 -6.51
C TRP A 30 -2.37 -1.98 -7.98
N ASP A 31 -2.32 -0.74 -8.45
CA ASP A 31 -2.73 -0.39 -9.80
C ASP A 31 -1.90 -1.10 -10.87
N VAL A 32 -0.58 -1.20 -10.67
CA VAL A 32 0.30 -1.94 -11.58
C VAL A 32 -0.07 -3.42 -11.58
N SER A 33 -0.33 -4.01 -10.42
CA SER A 33 -0.66 -5.43 -10.30
C SER A 33 -2.02 -5.75 -10.94
N ALA A 34 -3.02 -4.89 -10.73
CA ALA A 34 -4.34 -5.01 -11.33
C ALA A 34 -4.29 -4.89 -12.86
N GLN A 35 -3.53 -3.92 -13.40
CA GLN A 35 -3.36 -3.75 -14.84
C GLN A 35 -2.72 -4.95 -15.54
N ASN A 36 -1.89 -5.71 -14.81
CA ASN A 36 -1.25 -6.92 -15.32
C ASN A 36 -2.07 -8.20 -15.04
N THR A 37 -3.31 -8.06 -14.58
CA THR A 37 -4.26 -9.15 -14.32
C THR A 37 -5.53 -8.96 -15.16
N PRO A 38 -5.45 -9.07 -16.51
CA PRO A 38 -6.54 -8.70 -17.42
C PRO A 38 -7.81 -9.54 -17.27
N GLU A 39 -7.72 -10.69 -16.61
CA GLU A 39 -8.84 -11.56 -16.27
C GLU A 39 -9.72 -11.04 -15.13
N CYS A 40 -9.25 -10.05 -14.36
CA CYS A 40 -9.98 -9.43 -13.28
C CYS A 40 -10.30 -7.96 -13.61
N SER A 41 -11.45 -7.47 -13.17
CA SER A 41 -11.68 -6.02 -13.13
C SER A 41 -10.80 -5.38 -12.05
N ALA A 42 -10.39 -4.13 -12.24
CA ALA A 42 -9.61 -3.39 -11.24
C ALA A 42 -10.34 -3.25 -9.88
N ASP A 43 -11.67 -3.28 -9.90
CA ASP A 43 -12.53 -3.20 -8.73
C ASP A 43 -13.00 -4.58 -8.22
N ASP A 44 -12.65 -5.66 -8.93
CA ASP A 44 -12.97 -7.03 -8.51
C ASP A 44 -11.90 -7.53 -7.55
N TYR A 45 -12.00 -7.06 -6.30
CA TYR A 45 -11.07 -7.39 -5.24
C TYR A 45 -11.01 -8.90 -4.96
N GLU A 46 -12.13 -9.62 -5.09
CA GLU A 46 -12.15 -11.07 -4.90
C GLU A 46 -11.28 -11.78 -5.96
N CYS A 47 -11.49 -11.43 -7.24
CA CYS A 47 -10.68 -11.95 -8.33
C CYS A 47 -9.21 -11.59 -8.16
N LEU A 48 -8.89 -10.30 -7.94
CA LEU A 48 -7.51 -9.84 -7.80
C LEU A 48 -6.79 -10.52 -6.63
N CYS A 49 -7.40 -10.56 -5.45
CA CYS A 49 -6.76 -11.08 -4.23
C CYS A 49 -6.54 -12.60 -4.24
N THR A 50 -7.26 -13.34 -5.08
CA THR A 50 -7.11 -14.80 -5.23
C THR A 50 -6.35 -15.20 -6.50
N ASN A 51 -6.10 -14.25 -7.40
CA ASN A 51 -5.44 -14.49 -8.67
C ASN A 51 -3.91 -14.54 -8.51
N GLY A 52 -3.30 -15.62 -9.02
CA GLY A 52 -1.86 -15.83 -8.94
C GLY A 52 -1.02 -14.81 -9.73
N ASN A 53 -1.52 -14.30 -10.86
CA ASN A 53 -0.86 -13.24 -11.61
C ASN A 53 -0.82 -11.95 -10.80
N PHE A 54 -1.96 -11.54 -10.24
CA PHE A 54 -2.01 -10.36 -9.37
C PHE A 54 -1.01 -10.48 -8.21
N LEU A 55 -1.00 -11.60 -7.49
CA LEU A 55 -0.09 -11.84 -6.37
C LEU A 55 1.39 -11.83 -6.80
N ALA A 56 1.72 -12.34 -7.99
CA ALA A 56 3.06 -12.31 -8.52
C ALA A 56 3.52 -10.89 -8.88
N PHE A 57 2.64 -10.10 -9.53
CA PHE A 57 2.91 -8.70 -9.83
C PHE A 57 2.96 -7.84 -8.57
N TRP A 58 2.12 -8.13 -7.58
CA TRP A 58 2.16 -7.47 -6.27
C TRP A 58 3.53 -7.66 -5.62
N GLY A 59 4.01 -8.90 -5.56
CA GLY A 59 5.34 -9.19 -5.00
C GLY A 59 6.48 -8.49 -5.74
N HIS A 60 6.32 -8.17 -7.03
CA HIS A 60 7.30 -7.39 -7.79
C HIS A 60 7.15 -5.88 -7.58
N ALA A 61 5.93 -5.37 -7.60
CA ALA A 61 5.64 -3.94 -7.51
C ALA A 61 5.90 -3.40 -6.10
N GLN A 62 5.58 -4.18 -5.06
CA GLN A 62 5.82 -3.85 -3.67
C GLN A 62 7.32 -3.70 -3.35
N MET A 63 8.21 -4.41 -4.05
CA MET A 63 9.67 -4.30 -3.87
C MET A 63 10.23 -2.94 -4.25
N ASN A 64 9.44 -2.10 -4.94
CA ASN A 64 9.82 -0.72 -5.23
C ASN A 64 9.41 0.26 -4.12
N CYS A 65 8.69 -0.21 -3.09
CA CYS A 65 8.36 0.58 -1.92
C CYS A 65 9.49 0.53 -0.89
N GLU A 66 9.79 1.64 -0.24
CA GLU A 66 10.79 1.67 0.84
C GLU A 66 10.29 0.94 2.09
N ASP A 67 8.97 0.94 2.33
CA ASP A 67 8.30 0.23 3.42
C ASP A 67 7.34 -0.82 2.84
N HIS A 68 7.77 -2.08 2.89
CA HIS A 68 6.95 -3.19 2.42
C HIS A 68 5.73 -3.42 3.32
N GLU A 69 5.82 -3.18 4.63
CA GLU A 69 4.70 -3.43 5.57
C GLU A 69 3.54 -2.47 5.30
N ALA A 70 3.85 -1.19 5.05
CA ALA A 70 2.86 -0.19 4.70
C ALA A 70 2.17 -0.48 3.34
N ALA A 71 2.91 -0.99 2.37
CA ALA A 71 2.32 -1.44 1.11
C ALA A 71 1.43 -2.68 1.31
N ASP A 72 1.88 -3.67 2.09
CA ASP A 72 1.06 -4.86 2.40
C ASP A 72 -0.22 -4.51 3.16
N ALA A 73 -0.20 -3.48 4.02
CA ALA A 73 -1.40 -2.97 4.68
C ALA A 73 -2.47 -2.52 3.68
N VAL A 74 -2.09 -1.90 2.54
CA VAL A 74 -3.04 -1.52 1.48
C VAL A 74 -3.69 -2.75 0.86
N LYS A 75 -2.92 -3.80 0.58
CA LYS A 75 -3.46 -5.06 0.07
C LYS A 75 -4.34 -5.74 1.12
N GLU A 76 -3.90 -5.80 2.37
CA GLU A 76 -4.66 -6.41 3.47
C GLU A 76 -6.00 -5.68 3.69
N GLU A 77 -6.02 -4.34 3.68
CA GLU A 77 -7.25 -3.54 3.77
C GLU A 77 -8.29 -3.94 2.69
N ARG A 78 -7.83 -4.28 1.48
CA ARG A 78 -8.68 -4.64 0.33
C ARG A 78 -9.02 -6.13 0.26
N CYS A 79 -8.07 -6.98 0.63
CA CYS A 79 -8.14 -8.42 0.47
C CYS A 79 -8.66 -9.15 1.71
N ALA A 80 -8.62 -8.53 2.90
CA ALA A 80 -9.08 -9.13 4.15
C ALA A 80 -10.46 -9.82 4.07
N PRO A 81 -11.49 -9.27 3.40
CA PRO A 81 -12.79 -9.94 3.30
C PRO A 81 -12.80 -11.16 2.36
N TYR A 82 -11.78 -11.32 1.51
CA TYR A 82 -11.67 -12.37 0.49
C TYR A 82 -10.62 -13.43 0.84
N THR A 83 -9.71 -13.12 1.75
CA THR A 83 -8.79 -14.10 2.37
C THR A 83 -9.53 -14.84 3.48
N THR A 84 -10.38 -15.80 3.12
CA THR A 84 -10.87 -16.83 4.05
C THR A 84 -10.08 -18.11 3.78
N ASN A 85 -9.33 -18.56 4.80
CA ASN A 85 -8.58 -19.83 4.92
C ASN A 85 -8.63 -20.81 3.75
#